data_AF-A0A935BMQ5-F1
#
_entry.id   AF-A0A935BMQ5-F1
#
_cell.length_a   1.000
_cell.length_b   1.000
_cell.length_c   1.000
_cell.angle_alpha   90.00
_cell.angle_beta   90.00
_cell.angle_gamma   90.00
#
_symmetry.space_group_name_H-M   'P 1'
#
loop_
_entity.id
_entity.type
_entity.pdbx_description
1 polymer ?
#
loop_
_entity_poly.entity_id
_entity_poly.type
_entity_poly.pdbx_seq_one_letter_code
_entity_poly.pdbx_strand_id
1 'polypeptide(L)' 'MVHVTPDDPPTLLIHGDKDELVPISNSQVIYEAFQKNKVKTNFVTIPGPWLPE' A
#
# COMPACT_ATOMS: atom_id res chain seq x y z
N MET A 1 10.81 -5.64 -7.30
CA MET A 1 11.77 -4.61 -6.81
C MET A 1 11.00 -3.31 -6.68
N VAL A 2 11.17 -2.58 -5.58
CA VAL A 2 10.53 -1.25 -5.38
C VAL A 2 11.59 -0.16 -5.54
N HIS A 3 11.21 0.95 -6.16
CA HIS A 3 12.07 2.11 -6.39
C HIS A 3 11.39 3.31 -5.76
N VAL A 4 11.98 3.82 -4.68
CA VAL A 4 11.47 4.97 -3.92
C VAL A 4 12.63 5.86 -3.56
N THR A 5 12.50 7.16 -3.80
CA THR A 5 13.47 8.19 -3.43
C THR A 5 12.81 9.28 -2.57
N PRO A 6 13.58 10.04 -1.76
CA PRO A 6 13.01 11.05 -0.86
C PRO A 6 12.28 12.22 -1.54
N ASP A 7 12.51 12.43 -2.84
CA ASP A 7 11.87 13.46 -3.66
C ASP A 7 10.56 12.99 -4.34
N ASP A 8 10.17 11.73 -4.15
CA ASP A 8 8.88 11.23 -4.61
C ASP A 8 7.70 12.02 -3.99
N PRO A 9 6.61 12.24 -4.75
CA PRO A 9 5.48 13.03 -4.28
C PRO A 9 4.72 12.32 -3.15
N PRO A 10 3.98 13.07 -2.33
CA PRO A 10 3.07 12.47 -1.35
C PRO A 10 2.11 11.49 -2.01
N THR A 11 2.05 10.26 -1.49
CA THR A 11 1.33 9.15 -2.12
C THR A 11 0.28 8.56 -1.17
N LEU A 12 -0.94 8.35 -1.67
CA LEU A 12 -1.98 7.60 -0.99
C LEU A 12 -2.08 6.20 -1.62
N LEU A 13 -1.86 5.16 -0.83
CA LEU A 13 -2.04 3.77 -1.24
C LEU A 13 -3.43 3.29 -0.79
N ILE A 14 -4.15 2.62 -1.68
CA ILE A 14 -5.43 1.97 -1.40
C ILE A 14 -5.38 0.56 -1.97
N HIS A 15 -5.65 -0.46 -1.17
CA HIS A 15 -5.57 -1.86 -1.59
C HIS A 15 -6.63 -2.71 -0.88
N GLY A 16 -7.24 -3.68 -1.57
CA GLY A 16 -8.20 -4.62 -0.98
C GLY A 16 -7.51 -5.72 -0.18
N ASP A 17 -7.84 -5.93 1.09
CA ASP A 17 -7.13 -6.90 1.94
C ASP A 17 -7.32 -8.38 1.53
N LYS A 18 -8.32 -8.66 0.69
CA LYS A 18 -8.59 -9.96 0.04
C LYS A 18 -8.42 -9.90 -1.48
N ASP A 19 -7.54 -9.05 -2.01
CA ASP A 19 -7.20 -9.08 -3.44
C ASP A 19 -6.43 -10.38 -3.77
N GLU A 20 -7.10 -11.29 -4.46
CA GLU A 20 -6.53 -12.57 -4.89
C GLU A 20 -5.74 -12.47 -6.21
N LEU A 21 -5.93 -11.39 -6.97
CA LEU A 21 -5.25 -11.17 -8.26
C LEU A 21 -3.88 -10.50 -8.04
N VAL A 22 -3.82 -9.54 -7.12
CA VAL A 22 -2.59 -8.84 -6.76
C VAL A 22 -2.42 -8.88 -5.24
N PRO A 23 -1.42 -9.60 -4.70
CA PRO A 23 -1.23 -9.68 -3.26
C PRO A 23 -1.02 -8.32 -2.59
N ILE A 24 -1.68 -8.09 -1.46
CA ILE A 24 -1.55 -6.87 -0.64
C ILE A 24 -0.13 -6.57 -0.19
N SER A 25 0.73 -7.58 -0.15
CA SER A 25 2.16 -7.43 0.14
C SER A 25 2.87 -6.45 -0.80
N ASN A 26 2.40 -6.30 -2.05
CA ASN A 26 2.94 -5.29 -2.97
C ASN A 26 2.76 -3.87 -2.43
N SER A 27 1.58 -3.54 -1.89
CA SER A 27 1.32 -2.23 -1.28
C SER A 27 2.03 -2.08 0.06
N GLN A 28 2.17 -3.15 0.85
CA GLN A 28 2.92 -3.13 2.11
C GLN A 28 4.41 -2.84 1.88
N VAL A 29 5.05 -3.53 0.94
CA VAL A 29 6.48 -3.36 0.65
C VAL A 29 6.80 -1.95 0.16
N ILE A 30 5.97 -1.37 -0.72
CA ILE A 30 6.21 0.01 -1.18
C ILE A 30 5.88 1.04 -0.09
N TYR A 31 4.87 0.78 0.76
CA TYR A 31 4.57 1.62 1.92
C TYR A 31 5.77 1.69 2.87
N GLU A 32 6.37 0.54 3.23
CA GLU A 32 7.59 0.50 4.05
C GLU A 32 8.75 1.26 3.40
N ALA A 33 8.92 1.16 2.08
CA ALA A 33 9.94 1.90 1.34
C ALA A 33 9.70 3.41 1.38
N PHE A 34 8.44 3.88 1.26
CA PHE A 34 8.08 5.28 1.43
C PHE A 34 8.36 5.78 2.85
N GLN A 35 7.98 5.01 3.88
CA GLN A 35 8.25 5.35 5.28
C GLN A 35 9.76 5.47 5.53
N LYS A 36 10.56 4.53 5.02
CA LYS A 36 12.03 4.55 5.14
C LYS A 36 12.66 5.77 4.47
N ASN A 37 12.13 6.21 3.33
CA ASN A 37 12.61 7.40 2.61
C ASN A 37 11.96 8.71 3.09
N LYS A 38 11.12 8.66 4.12
CA LYS A 38 10.40 9.82 4.70
C LYS A 38 9.49 10.54 3.68
N VAL A 39 8.96 9.79 2.70
CA VAL A 39 7.96 10.31 1.76
C VAL A 39 6.60 10.34 2.46
N LYS A 40 5.90 11.48 2.39
CA LYS A 40 4.57 11.62 2.99
C LYS A 40 3.61 10.61 2.37
N THR A 41 3.23 9.60 3.13
CA THR A 41 2.41 8.52 2.63
C THR A 41 1.38 8.05 3.64
N ASN A 42 0.27 7.56 3.11
CA ASN A 42 -0.75 6.88 3.90
C ASN A 42 -1.18 5.61 3.16
N PHE A 43 -1.59 4.59 3.90
CA PHE A 43 -2.04 3.31 3.34
C PHE A 43 -3.40 2.93 3.94
N VAL A 44 -4.40 2.84 3.07
CA VAL A 44 -5.77 2.45 3.43
C VAL A 44 -6.03 1.06 2.87
N THR A 45 -6.48 0.15 3.73
CA THR A 45 -6.98 -1.15 3.32
C THR A 45 -8.49 -1.12 3.19
N ILE A 46 -9.01 -1.73 2.11
CA ILE A 46 -10.45 -1.96 1.96
C ILE A 46 -10.71 -3.42 2.34
N PRO A 47 -11.51 -3.69 3.38
CA PRO A 47 -11.92 -5.05 3.69
C PRO A 47 -12.58 -5.69 2.46
N GLY A 48 -12.17 -6.90 2.12
CA GLY A 48 -12.79 -7.70 1.07
C GLY A 48 -14.28 -7.94 1.34
N PRO A 49 -15.00 -8.57 0.40
CA PRO A 49 -16.46 -8.56 0.37
C PRO A 49 -17.05 -8.77 1.76
N TRP A 50 -17.92 -7.82 2.15
CA TRP A 50 -18.76 -7.94 3.32
C TRP A 50 -19.75 -9.07 3.03
N LEU A 51 -19.31 -10.30 3.24
CA LEU A 51 -20.21 -11.43 3.41
C LEU A 51 -20.64 -11.36 4.87
N PRO A 52 -21.93 -11.13 5.19
CA PRO A 52 -22.40 -11.38 6.54
C PRO A 52 -22.13 -12.85 6.86
N GLU A 53 -21.60 -13.11 8.06
CA GLU A 53 -21.52 -14.48 8.61
C GLU A 53 -22.92 -15.12 8.71
#